data_AF-A0A936MV44-F1
#
_entry.id   AF-A0A936MV44-F1
#
_cell.length_a   1.000
_cell.length_b   1.000
_cell.length_c   1.000
_cell.angle_alpha   90.00
_cell.angle_beta   90.00
_cell.angle_gamma   90.00
#
_symmetry.space_group_name_H-M   'P 1'
#
loop_
_entity.id
_entity.type
_entity.pdbx_description
1 polymer ?
#
loop_
_entity_poly.entity_id
_entity_poly.type
_entity_poly.pdbx_seq_one_letter_code
_entity_poly.pdbx_strand_id
1 'polypeptide(L)' 'MLEYSGKLDRSVQLVKDTCSEEEFIDYRTAVGTIMGEMYTEIMWPIFHDHPDLEPEEMKPQ' A
#
# COMPACT_ATOMS: atom_id res chain seq x y z
N MET A 1 1.93 -6.67 -7.06
CA MET A 1 1.97 -5.63 -6.01
C MET A 1 0.78 -4.68 -6.10
N LEU A 2 0.56 -4.00 -7.23
CA LEU A 2 -0.57 -3.06 -7.42
C LEU A 2 -1.97 -3.67 -7.18
N GLU A 3 -2.20 -4.92 -7.57
CA GLU A 3 -3.48 -5.59 -7.28
C GLU A 3 -3.73 -5.73 -5.77
N TYR A 4 -2.69 -6.10 -5.02
CA TYR A 4 -2.77 -6.34 -3.59
C TYR A 4 -2.82 -5.04 -2.79
N SER A 5 -2.11 -3.98 -3.22
CA SER A 5 -2.27 -2.65 -2.65
C SER A 5 -3.71 -2.16 -2.80
N GLY A 6 -4.29 -2.30 -3.99
CA GLY A 6 -5.70 -1.93 -4.21
C GLY A 6 -6.68 -2.78 -3.38
N LYS A 7 -6.38 -4.05 -3.09
CA LYS A 7 -7.19 -4.88 -2.18
C LYS A 7 -7.10 -4.41 -0.73
N LEU A 8 -5.90 -4.03 -0.27
CA LEU A 8 -5.66 -3.50 1.07
C LEU A 8 -6.32 -2.12 1.25
N ASP A 9 -6.26 -1.25 0.24
CA ASP A 9 -6.96 0.04 0.30
C ASP A 9 -8.48 -0.14 0.43
N ARG A 10 -9.05 -1.09 -0.32
CA ARG A 10 -10.47 -1.43 -0.19
C ARG A 10 -10.81 -2.02 1.17
N SER A 11 -9.93 -2.81 1.78
CA SER A 11 -10.17 -3.34 3.12
C SER A 11 -10.09 -2.26 4.21
N VAL A 12 -9.16 -1.29 4.06
CA VAL A 12 -9.10 -0.10 4.94
C VAL A 12 -10.38 0.72 4.82
N GLN A 13 -10.88 0.93 3.60
CA GLN A 13 -12.14 1.63 3.36
C GLN A 13 -13.32 0.90 3.99
N LEU A 14 -13.38 -0.44 3.88
CA LEU A 14 -14.42 -1.23 4.53
C LEU A 14 -14.43 -1.03 6.05
N VAL A 15 -13.27 -1.16 6.70
CA VAL A 15 -13.17 -0.97 8.16
C VAL A 15 -13.56 0.45 8.57
N LYS A 16 -13.17 1.45 7.78
CA LYS A 16 -13.58 2.85 8.00
C LYS A 16 -15.11 3.02 8.01
N ASP A 17 -15.80 2.32 7.13
CA ASP A 17 -17.25 2.46 6.94
C ASP A 17 -18.06 1.63 7.95
N THR A 18 -17.47 0.56 8.52
CA THR A 18 -18.22 -0.41 9.34
C THR A 18 -17.80 -0.48 10.80
N CYS A 19 -16.62 0.01 11.17
CA CYS A 19 -16.05 -0.15 12.51
C CYS A 19 -15.96 1.19 13.26
N SER A 20 -15.58 1.12 14.53
CA SER A 20 -15.29 2.31 15.32
C SER A 20 -14.05 3.06 14.80
N GLU A 21 -13.92 4.33 15.17
CA GLU A 21 -12.76 5.13 14.81
C GLU A 21 -11.45 4.55 15.37
N GLU A 22 -11.48 3.99 16.58
CA GLU A 22 -10.33 3.31 17.21
C GLU A 22 -9.88 2.10 16.38
N GLU A 23 -10.81 1.20 16.04
CA GLU A 23 -10.52 0.03 15.20
C GLU A 23 -10.02 0.43 13.81
N PHE A 24 -10.58 1.49 13.22
CA PHE A 24 -10.12 2.02 11.95
C PHE A 24 -8.69 2.55 12.02
N ILE A 25 -8.35 3.30 13.08
CA ILE A 25 -7.00 3.83 13.27
C ILE A 25 -5.99 2.70 13.44
N ASP A 26 -6.31 1.68 14.23
CA ASP A 26 -5.42 0.54 14.43
C ASP A 26 -5.23 -0.25 13.13
N TYR A 27 -6.34 -0.55 12.44
CA TYR A 27 -6.31 -1.32 11.19
C TYR A 27 -5.56 -0.58 10.07
N ARG A 28 -5.86 0.71 9.85
CA ARG A 28 -5.17 1.49 8.80
C ARG A 28 -3.68 1.62 9.09
N THR A 29 -3.28 1.67 10.35
CA THR A 29 -1.87 1.76 10.74
C THR A 29 -1.14 0.46 10.42
N ALA A 30 -1.73 -0.68 10.76
CA ALA A 30 -1.16 -1.99 10.41
C ALA A 30 -1.05 -2.19 8.89
N VAL A 31 -2.08 -1.84 8.13
CA VAL A 31 -2.04 -1.91 6.66
C VAL A 31 -0.98 -0.95 6.09
N GLY A 32 -0.88 0.27 6.63
CA GLY A 32 0.13 1.24 6.23
C GLY A 32 1.55 0.73 6.44
N THR A 33 1.83 0.06 7.55
CA THR A 33 3.13 -0.59 7.81
C THR A 33 3.44 -1.65 6.76
N ILE A 34 2.50 -2.56 6.48
CA ILE A 34 2.69 -3.62 5.46
C ILE A 34 2.96 -3.01 4.09
N MET A 35 2.18 -2.00 3.71
CA MET A 35 2.33 -1.28 2.44
C MET A 35 3.68 -0.58 2.33
N GLY A 36 4.14 0.05 3.42
CA GLY A 36 5.45 0.69 3.52
C GLY A 36 6.58 -0.30 3.35
N GLU A 37 6.57 -1.41 4.09
CA GLU A 37 7.59 -2.47 4.01
C GLU A 37 7.63 -3.11 2.62
N MET A 38 6.47 -3.39 2.02
CA MET A 38 6.41 -3.88 0.64
C MET A 38 7.06 -2.92 -0.36
N TYR A 39 6.88 -1.61 -0.17
CA TYR A 39 7.48 -0.62 -1.03
C TYR A 39 9.00 -0.53 -0.81
N THR A 40 9.45 -0.37 0.44
CA THR A 40 10.87 -0.12 0.74
C THR A 40 11.75 -1.35 0.55
N GLU A 41 11.27 -2.53 0.94
CA GLU A 41 12.10 -3.75 0.95
C GLU A 41 12.01 -4.54 -0.36
N ILE A 42 10.96 -4.34 -1.15
CA ILE A 42 10.71 -5.15 -2.35
C ILE A 42 10.64 -4.28 -3.61
N MET A 43 9.69 -3.32 -3.67
CA MET A 43 9.44 -2.60 -4.92
C MET A 43 10.55 -1.61 -5.26
N TRP A 44 10.99 -0.82 -4.27
CA TRP A 44 12.00 0.23 -4.47
C TRP A 44 13.34 -0.34 -4.97
N PRO A 45 13.91 -1.42 -4.40
CA PRO A 45 15.13 -2.03 -4.92
C PRO A 45 14.96 -2.54 -6.36
N ILE A 46 13.82 -3.17 -6.67
CA ILE A 46 13.54 -3.67 -8.03
C ILE A 46 13.48 -2.52 -9.03
N PHE A 47 12.78 -1.43 -8.70
CA PHE A 47 12.68 -0.26 -9.60
C PHE A 47 14.00 0.49 -9.71
N HIS A 48 14.80 0.51 -8.64
CA HIS A 48 16.13 1.10 -8.66
C HIS A 48 17.06 0.36 -9.63
N ASP A 49 17.07 -0.98 -9.59
CA ASP A 49 17.92 -1.82 -10.44
C ASP A 49 17.34 -1.99 -11.87
N HIS A 50 16.02 -1.93 -12.00
CA HIS A 50 15.28 -2.11 -13.26
C HIS A 50 14.19 -1.02 -13.43
N PRO A 51 14.57 0.22 -13.79
CA PRO A 51 13.62 1.34 -13.89
C PRO A 51 12.52 1.15 -14.95
N ASP A 52 12.75 0.29 -15.93
CA ASP A 52 11.77 -0.08 -16.96
C ASP A 52 10.59 -0.90 -16.41
N LEU A 53 10.74 -1.50 -15.22
CA LEU A 53 9.68 -2.22 -14.52
C LEU A 53 8.82 -1.33 -13.64
N GLU A 54 9.20 -0.06 -13.41
CA GLU A 54 8.41 0.88 -12.62
C GLU A 54 7.12 1.25 -13.37
N PRO A 55 5.93 0.99 -12.78
CA PRO A 55 4.66 1.35 -13.41
C PRO A 55 4.55 2.86 -13.65
N GLU A 56 4.01 3.25 -14.80
CA GLU A 56 3.82 4.67 -15.15
C GLU A 56 2.98 5.41 -14.10
N GLU A 57 2.03 4.73 -13.46
CA GLU A 57 1.16 5.30 -12.43
C GLU A 57 1.89 5.66 -11.13
N MET A 58 3.12 5.16 -10.94
CA MET A 58 3.94 5.41 -9.75
C MET A 58 5.03 6.46 -9.98
N LYS A 59 5.29 6.84 -11.24
CA LYS A 59 6.32 7.84 -11.56
C LYS A 59 5.87 9.23 -11.10
N PRO A 60 6.76 10.05 -10.53
CA PRO A 60 6.43 11.43 -10.18
C PRO A 60 6.02 12.22 -11.43
N GLN A 61 4.92 12.96 -11.34
CA GLN A 61 4.39 13.83 -12.41
C GLN A 61 5.20 15.13 -12.55
#